data_AF-A0A972DMQ6-F1
#
_entry.id   AF-A0A972DMQ6-F1
#
_cell.length_a   1.000
_cell.length_b   1.000
_cell.length_c   1.000
_cell.angle_alpha   90.00
_cell.angle_beta   90.00
_cell.angle_gamma   90.00
#
_symmetry.space_group_name_H-M   'P 1'
#
loop_
_entity.id
_entity.type
_entity.pdbx_description
1 polymer ?
#
loop_
_entity_poly.entity_id
_entity_poly.type
_entity_poly.pdbx_seq_one_letter_code
_entity_poly.pdbx_strand_id
1 'polypeptide(L)'
;MRSSQHRRGVLLYEAMMALALAMALSVGVAQILTVVANQRHLARQRAAAVLEAGNLMEQIAARPWEQTAPGQSPVSLSEACRQWLPGAELKLEITDEKPDARRIRIEIAWHDPLGQRAAPVCLVGWKFPAKEEGR
;
A
#
# COMPACT_ATOMS: atom_id res chain seq x y z
N MET A 1 -44.19 -49.29 -23.87
CA MET A 1 -43.09 -48.34 -24.15
C MET A 1 -43.58 -46.89 -24.07
N ARG A 2 -43.80 -46.34 -22.86
CA ARG A 2 -44.25 -44.95 -22.64
C ARG A 2 -43.65 -44.32 -21.38
N SER A 3 -42.36 -44.58 -21.09
CA SER A 3 -41.65 -44.04 -19.91
C SER A 3 -40.32 -43.34 -20.22
N SER A 4 -39.90 -43.29 -21.49
CA SER A 4 -38.62 -42.68 -21.91
C SER A 4 -38.72 -41.18 -22.24
N GLN A 5 -39.90 -40.66 -22.60
CA GLN A 5 -40.08 -39.24 -22.93
C GLN A 5 -40.13 -38.34 -21.69
N HIS A 6 -40.77 -38.77 -20.59
CA HIS A 6 -40.80 -38.00 -19.34
C HIS A 6 -39.42 -37.87 -18.69
N ARG A 7 -38.59 -38.93 -18.71
CA ARG A 7 -37.22 -38.88 -18.16
C ARG A 7 -36.29 -37.94 -18.93
N ARG A 8 -36.47 -37.81 -20.26
CA ARG A 8 -35.65 -36.93 -21.11
C ARG A 8 -35.93 -35.45 -20.88
N GLY A 9 -37.18 -35.06 -20.63
CA GLY A 9 -37.53 -33.68 -20.30
C GLY A 9 -36.97 -33.22 -18.95
N VAL A 10 -36.99 -34.11 -17.96
CA VAL A 10 -36.38 -33.86 -16.63
C VAL A 10 -34.87 -33.67 -16.74
N LEU A 11 -34.16 -34.52 -17.51
CA LEU A 11 -32.71 -34.40 -17.72
C LEU A 11 -32.29 -33.09 -18.40
N LEU A 12 -33.06 -32.59 -19.37
CA LEU A 12 -32.78 -31.31 -20.04
C LEU A 12 -32.96 -30.13 -19.08
N TYR A 13 -34.05 -30.13 -18.30
CA TYR A 13 -34.30 -29.08 -17.32
C TYR A 13 -33.24 -29.09 -16.20
N GLU A 14 -32.87 -30.27 -15.72
CA GLU A 14 -31.82 -30.44 -14.72
C GLU A 14 -30.46 -29.96 -15.23
N ALA A 15 -30.09 -30.29 -16.47
CA ALA A 15 -28.86 -29.80 -17.09
C ALA A 15 -28.87 -28.27 -17.26
N MET A 16 -30.02 -27.67 -17.61
CA MET A 16 -30.16 -26.21 -17.69
C MET A 16 -30.03 -25.55 -16.32
N MET A 17 -30.65 -26.11 -15.27
CA MET A 17 -30.49 -25.61 -13.90
C MET A 17 -29.04 -25.74 -13.42
N ALA A 18 -28.39 -26.88 -13.66
CA ALA A 18 -27.00 -27.09 -13.30
C ALA A 18 -26.08 -26.09 -14.01
N LEU A 19 -26.31 -25.83 -15.29
CA LEU A 19 -25.56 -24.83 -16.05
C LEU A 19 -25.80 -23.40 -15.51
N ALA A 20 -27.06 -23.05 -15.21
CA ALA A 20 -27.39 -21.75 -14.64
C ALA A 20 -26.72 -21.54 -13.26
N LEU A 21 -26.75 -22.55 -12.40
CA LEU A 21 -26.07 -22.55 -11.11
C LEU A 21 -24.55 -22.45 -11.28
N ALA A 22 -23.97 -23.23 -12.19
CA ALA A 22 -22.54 -23.18 -12.48
C ALA A 22 -22.10 -21.80 -12.99
N MET A 23 -22.89 -21.16 -13.87
CA MET A 23 -22.63 -19.80 -14.33
C MET A 23 -22.72 -18.79 -13.19
N ALA A 24 -23.76 -18.86 -12.36
CA ALA A 24 -23.92 -17.98 -11.20
C ALA A 24 -22.75 -18.10 -10.22
N LEU A 25 -22.32 -19.33 -9.91
CA LEU A 25 -21.15 -19.60 -9.07
C LEU A 25 -19.87 -19.05 -9.71
N SER A 26 -19.69 -19.26 -11.01
CA SER A 26 -18.50 -18.78 -11.75
C SER A 26 -18.39 -17.25 -11.70
N VAL A 27 -19.51 -16.54 -11.85
CA VAL A 27 -19.56 -15.07 -11.70
C VAL A 27 -19.19 -14.65 -10.28
N GLY A 28 -19.74 -15.33 -9.27
CA GLY A 28 -19.40 -15.04 -7.87
C GLY A 28 -17.91 -15.24 -7.57
N VAL A 29 -17.32 -16.34 -8.05
CA VAL A 29 -15.88 -16.61 -7.91
C VAL A 29 -15.05 -15.54 -8.61
N ALA A 30 -15.43 -15.15 -9.84
CA ALA A 30 -14.73 -14.10 -10.58
C ALA A 30 -14.72 -12.77 -9.82
N GLN A 31 -15.87 -12.37 -9.23
CA GLN A 31 -15.96 -11.16 -8.42
C GLN A 31 -15.03 -11.20 -7.20
N ILE A 32 -14.99 -12.33 -6.48
CA ILE A 32 -14.10 -12.50 -5.32
C ILE A 32 -12.63 -12.39 -5.76
N LEU A 33 -12.25 -13.03 -6.86
CA LEU A 33 -10.88 -12.95 -7.38
C LEU A 33 -10.48 -11.52 -7.74
N THR A 34 -11.38 -10.74 -8.32
CA THR A 34 -11.14 -9.31 -8.61
C THR A 34 -10.92 -8.51 -7.34
N VAL A 35 -11.73 -8.72 -6.30
CA VAL A 35 -11.56 -8.04 -5.00
C VAL A 35 -10.21 -8.39 -4.37
N VAL A 36 -9.84 -9.67 -4.38
CA VAL A 36 -8.56 -10.15 -3.83
C VAL A 36 -7.38 -9.58 -4.62
N ALA A 37 -7.47 -9.53 -5.95
CA ALA A 37 -6.44 -8.93 -6.78
C ALA A 37 -6.23 -7.44 -6.46
N ASN A 38 -7.32 -6.69 -6.28
CA ASN A 38 -7.25 -5.28 -5.91
C ASN A 38 -6.63 -5.10 -4.52
N GLN A 39 -7.06 -5.89 -3.52
CA GLN A 39 -6.47 -5.85 -2.17
C GLN A 39 -4.98 -6.16 -2.17
N ARG A 40 -4.55 -7.16 -2.95
CA ARG A 40 -3.13 -7.49 -3.12
C ARG A 40 -2.35 -6.33 -3.73
N HIS A 41 -2.92 -5.63 -4.69
CA HIS A 41 -2.27 -4.47 -5.29
C HIS A 41 -2.09 -3.34 -4.27
N LEU A 42 -3.15 -2.99 -3.53
CA LEU A 42 -3.08 -1.97 -2.46
C LEU A 42 -2.08 -2.34 -1.36
N ALA A 43 -2.03 -3.62 -0.97
CA ALA A 43 -1.07 -4.10 0.03
C ALA A 43 0.38 -3.94 -0.46
N ARG A 44 0.65 -4.21 -1.74
CA ARG A 44 1.98 -4.01 -2.34
C ARG A 44 2.38 -2.54 -2.38
N GLN A 45 1.47 -1.66 -2.79
CA GLN A 45 1.71 -0.21 -2.76
C GLN A 45 2.05 0.26 -1.35
N ARG A 46 1.25 -0.14 -0.36
CA ARG A 46 1.51 0.23 1.03
C ARG A 46 2.84 -0.32 1.55
N ALA A 47 3.19 -1.55 1.20
CA ALA A 47 4.49 -2.14 1.55
C ALA A 47 5.66 -1.34 0.93
N ALA A 48 5.54 -0.94 -0.34
CA ALA A 48 6.53 -0.09 -1.01
C ALA A 48 6.66 1.28 -0.32
N ALA A 49 5.54 1.92 0.05
CA ALA A 49 5.54 3.19 0.77
C ALA A 49 6.18 3.09 2.16
N VAL A 50 5.93 2.00 2.90
CA VAL A 50 6.57 1.76 4.21
C VAL A 50 8.08 1.57 4.06
N LEU A 51 8.50 0.77 3.08
CA LEU A 51 9.93 0.55 2.80
C LEU A 51 10.62 1.86 2.44
N GLU A 52 10.02 2.65 1.55
CA GLU A 52 10.58 3.94 1.15
C GLU A 52 10.66 4.91 2.35
N ALA A 53 9.59 5.03 3.15
CA ALA A 53 9.63 5.88 4.34
C ALA A 53 10.72 5.46 5.34
N GLY A 54 10.95 4.15 5.49
CA GLY A 54 12.07 3.60 6.27
C GLY A 54 13.42 4.00 5.71
N ASN A 55 13.63 3.80 4.40
CA ASN A 55 14.87 4.19 3.71
C ASN A 55 15.15 5.69 3.87
N LEU A 56 14.13 6.54 3.74
CA LEU A 56 14.28 7.98 3.93
C LEU A 56 14.62 8.33 5.39
N MET A 57 14.02 7.64 6.36
CA MET A 57 14.34 7.83 7.76
C MET A 57 15.79 7.44 8.06
N GLU A 58 16.25 6.31 7.53
CA GLU A 58 17.65 5.86 7.67
C GLU A 58 18.62 6.88 7.08
N GLN A 59 18.33 7.39 5.88
CA GLN A 59 19.15 8.43 5.24
C GLN A 59 19.22 9.72 6.06
N ILE A 60 18.12 10.14 6.68
CA ILE A 60 18.11 11.36 7.53
C ILE A 60 18.82 11.08 8.87
N ALA A 61 18.60 9.90 9.45
CA ALA A 61 19.24 9.49 10.70
C ALA A 61 20.76 9.43 10.55
N ALA A 62 21.28 8.92 9.43
CA ALA A 62 22.71 8.80 9.15
C ALA A 62 23.45 10.13 8.93
N ARG A 63 22.74 11.24 8.68
CA ARG A 63 23.39 12.55 8.50
C ARG A 63 23.98 13.06 9.82
N PRO A 64 24.98 13.96 9.79
CA PRO A 64 25.38 14.70 10.98
C PRO A 64 24.21 15.51 11.59
N TRP A 65 24.30 15.81 12.89
CA TRP A 65 23.27 16.57 13.61
C TRP A 65 23.06 17.95 12.96
N GLU A 66 24.15 18.60 12.58
CA GLU A 66 24.20 19.94 11.99
C GLU A 66 23.49 19.98 10.62
N GLN A 67 23.51 18.87 9.88
CA GLN A 67 22.89 18.74 8.55
C GLN A 67 21.41 18.32 8.61
N THR A 68 20.87 18.09 9.80
CA THR A 68 19.46 17.71 10.02
C THR A 68 18.69 18.87 10.61
N ALA A 69 18.91 20.08 10.08
CA ALA A 69 18.24 21.28 10.57
C ALA A 69 16.76 21.34 10.15
N PRO A 70 15.89 22.02 10.92
CA PRO A 70 14.54 22.34 10.50
C PRO A 70 14.56 23.15 9.19
N GLY A 71 13.60 22.90 8.29
CA GLY A 71 13.33 23.82 7.18
C GLY A 71 13.16 23.18 5.81
N GLN A 72 13.86 22.07 5.52
CA GLN A 72 13.59 21.08 4.46
C GLN A 72 14.89 20.33 4.16
N SER A 73 14.84 19.00 4.24
CA SER A 73 15.93 18.16 3.74
C SER A 73 15.69 17.89 2.25
N PRO A 74 16.71 17.95 1.37
CA PRO A 74 16.58 17.62 -0.06
C PRO A 74 16.50 16.10 -0.23
N VAL A 75 15.46 15.50 0.32
CA VAL A 75 15.17 14.07 0.19
C VAL A 75 14.00 13.95 -0.78
N SER A 76 14.14 13.05 -1.75
CA SER A 76 13.14 12.81 -2.77
C SER A 76 12.80 11.32 -2.80
N LEU A 77 11.58 11.01 -3.23
CA LEU A 77 11.18 9.64 -3.48
C LEU A 77 12.02 9.03 -4.61
N SER A 78 12.47 7.80 -4.39
CA SER A 78 13.17 7.00 -5.37
C SER A 78 12.34 6.81 -6.65
N GLU A 79 13.02 6.66 -7.79
CA GLU A 79 12.35 6.43 -9.07
C GLU A 79 11.50 5.16 -9.06
N ALA A 80 12.02 4.10 -8.43
CA ALA A 80 11.28 2.88 -8.19
C ALA A 80 9.98 3.15 -7.42
N CYS A 81 10.04 3.90 -6.31
CA CYS A 81 8.84 4.24 -5.53
C CYS A 81 7.79 4.97 -6.38
N ARG A 82 8.20 5.92 -7.24
CA ARG A 82 7.28 6.64 -8.13
C ARG A 82 6.61 5.74 -9.18
N GLN A 83 7.28 4.68 -9.62
CA GLN A 83 6.68 3.69 -10.53
C GLN A 83 5.61 2.85 -9.83
N TRP A 84 5.81 2.54 -8.55
CA TRP A 84 4.86 1.74 -7.76
C TRP A 84 3.73 2.58 -7.12
N LEU A 85 3.95 3.88 -6.90
CA LEU A 85 3.02 4.80 -6.25
C LEU A 85 2.63 5.95 -7.21
N PRO A 86 1.54 5.80 -7.96
CA PRO A 86 1.06 6.85 -8.86
C PRO A 86 0.75 8.15 -8.12
N GLY A 87 1.30 9.27 -8.62
CA GLY A 87 1.09 10.59 -8.03
C GLY A 87 1.57 10.70 -6.58
N ALA A 88 2.68 10.04 -6.25
CA ALA A 88 3.23 10.06 -4.90
C ALA A 88 3.71 11.47 -4.49
N GLU A 89 3.29 11.88 -3.30
CA GLU A 89 3.67 13.11 -2.61
C GLU A 89 4.45 12.74 -1.35
N LEU A 90 5.63 13.34 -1.20
CA LEU A 90 6.45 13.25 0.02
C LEU A 90 6.32 14.54 0.81
N LYS A 91 5.97 14.41 2.09
CA LYS A 91 6.05 15.49 3.06
C LYS A 91 7.06 15.09 4.13
N LEU A 92 8.06 15.95 4.32
CA LEU A 92 9.08 15.79 5.34
C LEU A 92 9.05 17.01 6.26
N GLU A 93 8.87 16.77 7.55
CA GLU A 93 8.88 17.80 8.58
C GLU A 93 9.95 17.43 9.62
N ILE A 94 10.89 18.35 9.83
CA ILE A 94 11.88 18.27 10.90
C ILE A 94 11.60 19.42 11.85
N THR A 95 11.35 19.11 13.12
CA THR A 95 11.01 20.09 14.15
C THR A 95 11.93 19.90 15.35
N ASP A 96 12.47 20.99 15.89
CA ASP A 96 13.15 20.95 17.19
C ASP A 96 12.09 20.79 18.28
N GLU A 97 12.08 19.64 18.95
CA GLU A 97 11.15 19.36 20.05
C GLU A 97 11.80 19.70 21.41
N LYS A 98 13.12 19.50 21.50
CA LYS A 98 13.98 19.90 22.63
C LYS A 98 15.34 20.37 22.09
N PRO A 99 16.16 21.07 22.90
CA PRO A 99 17.50 21.50 22.48
C PRO A 99 18.37 20.37 21.90
N ASP A 100 18.24 19.17 22.49
CA ASP A 100 18.98 17.97 22.10
C ASP A 100 18.09 16.91 21.44
N ALA A 101 16.89 17.28 20.96
CA ALA A 101 15.99 16.32 20.31
C ALA A 101 15.23 16.94 19.14
N ARG A 102 15.39 16.32 17.97
CA ARG A 102 14.68 16.68 16.74
C ARG A 102 13.69 15.60 16.39
N ARG A 103 12.44 16.00 16.19
CA ARG A 103 11.38 15.14 15.66
C ARG A 103 11.42 15.18 14.14
N ILE A 104 11.49 14.02 13.52
CA ILE A 104 11.46 13.83 12.08
C ILE A 104 10.15 13.12 11.76
N ARG A 105 9.31 13.74 10.93
CA ARG A 105 8.06 13.16 10.42
C ARG A 105 8.15 13.04 8.91
N ILE A 106 8.02 11.80 8.42
CA ILE A 106 7.98 11.47 6.99
C ILE A 106 6.59 10.97 6.67
N GLU A 107 5.91 11.61 5.72
CA GLU A 107 4.60 11.20 5.24
C GLU A 107 4.63 11.01 3.72
N ILE A 108 4.20 9.83 3.27
CA ILE A 108 4.08 9.48 1.86
C ILE A 108 2.61 9.25 1.56
N ALA A 109 2.06 10.09 0.68
CA ALA A 109 0.70 9.97 0.15
C ALA A 109 0.74 9.62 -1.33
N TRP A 110 -0.24 8.87 -1.84
CA TRP A 110 -0.32 8.51 -3.25
C TRP A 110 -1.76 8.26 -3.68
N HIS A 111 -1.97 8.04 -4.98
CA HIS A 111 -3.26 7.66 -5.54
C HIS A 111 -3.33 6.15 -5.77
N ASP A 112 -4.45 5.56 -5.40
CA ASP A 112 -4.75 4.16 -5.66
C ASP A 112 -5.04 3.93 -7.16
N PRO A 113 -5.19 2.67 -7.62
CA PRO A 113 -5.49 2.37 -9.03
C PRO A 113 -6.81 2.94 -9.54
N LEU A 114 -7.73 3.32 -8.64
CA LEU A 114 -9.00 3.95 -8.96
C LEU A 114 -8.89 5.48 -9.00
N GLY A 115 -7.69 6.03 -8.81
CA GLY A 115 -7.42 7.47 -8.77
C GLY A 115 -7.83 8.14 -7.46
N GLN A 116 -8.22 7.37 -6.44
CA GLN A 116 -8.56 7.89 -5.12
C GLN A 116 -7.31 8.07 -4.27
N ARG A 117 -7.34 9.02 -3.34
CA ARG A 117 -6.22 9.21 -2.41
C ARG A 117 -6.13 8.01 -1.46
N ALA A 118 -5.05 7.26 -1.55
CA ALA A 118 -4.79 6.12 -0.68
C ALA A 118 -4.49 6.60 0.75
N ALA A 119 -4.65 5.70 1.73
CA ALA A 119 -4.29 5.98 3.11
C ALA A 119 -2.76 6.21 3.21
N PRO A 120 -2.30 7.41 3.61
CA PRO A 120 -0.88 7.73 3.60
C PRO A 120 -0.12 6.93 4.66
N VAL A 121 1.16 6.71 4.41
CA VAL A 121 2.09 6.15 5.39
C VAL A 121 2.79 7.30 6.09
N CYS A 122 2.74 7.31 7.42
CA CYS A 122 3.44 8.29 8.26
C CYS A 122 4.40 7.56 9.19
N LEU A 123 5.66 7.97 9.18
CA LEU A 123 6.71 7.48 10.07
C LEU A 123 7.27 8.67 10.86
N VAL A 124 7.33 8.51 12.18
CA VAL A 124 7.86 9.54 13.10
C VAL A 124 9.03 8.95 13.84
N GLY A 125 10.13 9.70 13.91
CA GLY A 125 11.34 9.33 14.64
C GLY A 125 11.92 10.52 15.38
N TRP A 126 12.78 10.23 16.35
CA TRP A 126 13.54 11.23 17.09
C TRP A 126 15.03 11.02 16.85
N LYS A 127 15.73 12.12 16.61
CA LYS A 127 17.18 12.17 16.52
C LYS A 127 17.72 12.97 17.68
N PHE A 128 18.87 12.53 18.18
CA PHE A 128 19.62 13.17 19.26
C PHE A 128 21.03 13.49 18.76
N PRO A 129 21.71 14.51 19.30
CA PRO A 129 23.12 14.75 19.02
C PRO A 129 23.95 13.56 19.50
N ALA A 130 25.04 13.26 18.79
CA ALA A 130 25.99 12.26 19.25
C ALA A 130 26.59 12.76 20.58
N LYS A 131 26.48 11.94 21.64
CA LYS A 131 27.11 12.25 22.91
C LYS A 131 28.61 12.01 22.71
N GLU A 132 29.43 13.06 22.77
CA GLU A 132 30.87 12.87 22.95
C GLU A 132 31.06 12.18 24.30
N GLU A 133 31.26 10.86 24.27
CA GLU A 133 31.71 10.11 25.43
C GLU A 133 33.14 10.57 25.70
N GLY A 134 33.27 11.55 26.61
CA GLY A 134 34.55 12.08 27.04
C GLY A 134 35.49 10.96 27.46
N ARG A 135 36.65 10.88 26.81
CA ARG A 135 37.77 10.04 27.20
C ARG A 135 38.83 10.87 27.90
#